data_AF-A0A7V8W6J0-F1
#
_entry.id   AF-A0A7V8W6J0-F1
#
_cell.length_a   1.000
_cell.length_b   1.000
_cell.length_c   1.000
_cell.angle_alpha   90.00
_cell.angle_beta   90.00
_cell.angle_gamma   90.00
#
_symmetry.space_group_name_H-M   'P 1'
#
loop_
_entity.id
_entity.type
_entity.pdbx_description
1 polymer ?
#
loop_
_entity_poly.entity_id
_entity_poly.type
_entity_poly.pdbx_seq_one_letter_code
_entity_poly.pdbx_strand_id
1 'polypeptide(L)'
;MDIARRDSPPRIKEPETTAVKGGTPGAPSQRPRLWWWVLGVPVVLLLIIALALAFIDEPLRAYAERELNRRVEGYTFHIGTLDFHPIGLSMDLENVTVVQTDHPDPPVAQLTKWHASIHWRELLSGHLVSDHLIDRPIVHITRPQAAQEVKDEVPVEQRGWQEAVLAIYPLHINEFRINDGDITYRENNTSKPLHISQLNFRAGNIRNIRSKADEYPSEVQVDAVVFDTGKLQLDGRADFLSEPHMGINADINLENVDIAQVLPLTAQRQVHVTQGTLSASGHAEYSPRTQVVKLKSLTIRDVKVDYVHTARTAPKEKETGQQVARAADKVANHPKLLLRIDQGNIENSEFGFVSKATNPPYRVFLTGTDIYLENWSNQLTEGTAIVRLRGMFMGTGATQVDGTFRPETKSPDFTLGARIWKTQVKSMNNLLRAYGGVDMASGVFSLFAEMKVKNGAIEGYIKPLFKDVKAYDPAQDSDKGLLKKIYEKMINVASVVLKNTPRGEVATKADLAGPVENPKASTWDMVVTLIENAFFEAVLPGFEASGKKTSRL
;
A
#
# COMPACT_ATOMS: atom_id res chain seq x y z
N MET A 1 54.76 94.78 40.12
CA MET A 1 54.40 96.17 40.49
C MET A 1 55.28 96.56 41.67
N ASP A 2 56.57 96.72 41.40
CA ASP A 2 57.70 96.23 42.24
C ASP A 2 57.28 95.08 43.19
N ILE A 3 57.66 95.01 44.48
CA ILE A 3 58.58 95.75 45.39
C ILE A 3 58.81 94.76 46.57
N ALA A 4 59.96 94.50 47.20
CA ALA A 4 61.41 94.62 46.99
C ALA A 4 62.07 93.52 47.89
N ARG A 5 63.26 92.94 47.67
CA ARG A 5 64.64 93.46 47.82
C ARG A 5 64.89 94.25 49.13
N ARG A 6 65.96 94.03 49.92
CA ARG A 6 67.22 93.25 49.74
C ARG A 6 67.98 93.13 51.09
N ASP A 7 69.15 92.51 51.28
CA ASP A 7 70.05 91.60 50.49
C ASP A 7 70.48 90.44 51.45
N SER A 8 71.69 89.90 51.69
CA SER A 8 73.10 89.85 51.20
C SER A 8 73.78 88.65 51.93
N PRO A 9 75.10 88.32 51.81
CA PRO A 9 76.12 88.61 50.79
C PRO A 9 76.71 87.30 50.14
N PRO A 10 77.71 87.35 49.23
CA PRO A 10 78.10 86.19 48.40
C PRO A 10 79.52 85.62 48.63
N ARG A 11 79.77 84.39 48.12
CA ARG A 11 81.08 83.97 47.53
C ARG A 11 80.97 82.70 46.67
N ILE A 12 82.05 82.35 45.95
CA ILE A 12 82.08 81.46 44.77
C ILE A 12 83.29 80.50 44.87
N LYS A 13 83.12 79.20 44.54
CA LYS A 13 83.96 78.38 43.62
C LYS A 13 83.73 76.85 43.73
N GLU A 14 83.96 76.17 42.61
CA GLU A 14 84.01 74.71 42.38
C GLU A 14 85.46 74.17 42.68
N PRO A 15 85.87 72.89 42.44
CA PRO A 15 85.19 71.74 41.81
C PRO A 15 85.44 70.35 42.52
N GLU A 16 85.32 69.25 41.77
CA GLU A 16 85.93 67.88 41.89
C GLU A 16 86.64 67.45 43.21
N THR A 17 86.48 66.22 43.73
CA THR A 17 87.07 65.00 43.11
C THR A 17 86.51 63.66 43.61
N THR A 18 86.68 62.65 42.74
CA THR A 18 86.63 61.16 42.85
C THR A 18 86.72 60.42 44.20
N ALA A 19 86.02 59.27 44.27
CA ALA A 19 86.46 58.04 44.94
C ALA A 19 86.09 56.80 44.07
N VAL A 20 86.84 55.67 44.15
CA VAL A 20 86.82 54.60 43.12
C VAL A 20 86.85 53.18 43.71
N LYS A 21 86.05 52.25 43.12
CA LYS A 21 86.19 50.77 42.93
C LYS A 21 84.81 50.08 43.02
N GLY A 22 84.43 49.09 42.18
CA GLY A 22 85.00 48.60 40.92
C GLY A 22 84.42 47.22 40.50
N GLY A 23 84.21 46.96 39.19
CA GLY A 23 83.71 45.70 38.61
C GLY A 23 82.19 45.42 38.81
N THR A 24 81.45 44.75 37.94
CA THR A 24 81.68 44.08 36.63
C THR A 24 80.37 44.15 35.78
N PRO A 25 80.34 43.80 34.47
CA PRO A 25 79.32 44.33 33.54
C PRO A 25 78.13 43.41 33.19
N GLY A 26 77.01 44.03 32.76
CA GLY A 26 76.21 43.59 31.62
C GLY A 26 74.81 43.01 31.87
N ALA A 27 73.76 43.75 31.46
CA ALA A 27 72.42 43.20 31.17
C ALA A 27 71.68 44.09 30.13
N PRO A 28 71.09 43.54 29.05
CA PRO A 28 70.38 44.31 28.04
C PRO A 28 68.92 44.62 28.44
N SER A 29 68.37 45.72 27.93
CA SER A 29 67.01 46.18 28.21
C SER A 29 65.94 45.27 27.57
N GLN A 30 65.25 44.49 28.41
CA GLN A 30 64.16 43.62 27.94
C GLN A 30 62.91 44.45 27.60
N ARG A 31 62.52 44.48 26.32
CA ARG A 31 61.16 44.87 25.93
C ARG A 31 60.17 43.79 26.42
N PRO A 32 58.98 44.16 26.93
CA PRO A 32 58.05 43.19 27.49
C PRO A 32 57.55 42.21 26.42
N ARG A 33 57.67 40.91 26.69
CA ARG A 33 57.32 39.78 25.79
C ARG A 33 55.81 39.61 25.52
N LEU A 34 54.99 40.63 25.75
CA LEU A 34 53.53 40.52 25.78
C LEU A 34 52.92 40.09 24.43
N TRP A 35 53.50 40.54 23.31
CA TRP A 35 53.07 40.16 21.96
C TRP A 35 53.21 38.65 21.68
N TRP A 36 54.15 37.95 22.33
CA TRP A 36 54.28 36.49 22.20
C TRP A 36 53.13 35.75 22.89
N TRP A 37 52.49 36.35 23.89
CA TRP A 37 51.27 35.79 24.50
C TRP A 37 50.04 36.13 23.67
N VAL A 38 49.93 37.35 23.13
CA VAL A 38 48.82 37.77 22.26
C VAL A 38 48.74 36.96 20.96
N LEU A 39 49.87 36.51 20.41
CA LEU A 39 49.91 35.64 19.23
C LEU A 39 50.02 34.14 19.60
N GLY A 40 50.76 33.80 20.66
CA GLY A 40 50.98 32.41 21.07
C GLY A 40 49.74 31.75 21.69
N VAL A 41 48.93 32.48 22.46
CA VAL A 41 47.70 31.91 23.05
C VAL A 41 46.68 31.53 21.97
N PRO A 42 46.37 32.35 20.95
CA PRO A 42 45.55 31.92 19.82
C PRO A 42 46.12 30.72 19.07
N VAL A 43 47.43 30.63 18.85
CA VAL A 43 48.05 29.47 18.17
C VAL A 43 47.93 28.20 19.02
N VAL A 44 48.17 28.28 20.34
CA VAL A 44 47.97 27.14 21.25
C VAL A 44 46.49 26.76 21.35
N LEU A 45 45.57 27.73 21.37
CA LEU A 45 44.13 27.47 21.34
C LEU A 45 43.72 26.76 20.04
N LEU A 46 44.21 27.23 18.88
CA LEU A 46 43.96 26.60 17.58
C LEU A 46 44.55 25.19 17.50
N LEU A 47 45.72 24.93 18.09
CA LEU A 47 46.30 23.60 18.20
C LEU A 47 45.49 22.68 19.13
N ILE A 48 44.97 23.20 20.25
CA ILE A 48 44.07 22.44 21.14
C ILE A 48 42.74 22.14 20.45
N ILE A 49 42.18 23.10 19.70
CA ILE A 49 40.95 22.90 18.92
C ILE A 49 41.19 21.89 17.79
N ALA A 50 42.29 22.01 17.03
CA ALA A 50 42.63 21.05 15.99
C ALA A 50 42.86 19.64 16.54
N LEU A 51 43.51 19.51 17.70
CA LEU A 51 43.68 18.25 18.40
C LEU A 51 42.35 17.67 18.90
N ALA A 52 41.47 18.50 19.47
CA ALA A 52 40.15 18.06 19.92
C ALA A 52 39.27 17.61 18.75
N LEU A 53 39.29 18.35 17.63
CA LEU A 53 38.59 17.98 16.39
C LEU A 53 39.14 16.70 15.76
N ALA A 54 40.44 16.41 15.90
CA ALA A 54 41.05 15.15 15.43
C ALA A 54 40.74 13.92 16.31
N PHE A 55 39.97 14.09 17.39
CA PHE A 55 39.51 13.02 18.28
C PHE A 55 38.01 13.15 18.64
N ILE A 56 37.24 13.92 17.86
CA ILE A 56 35.82 14.20 18.16
C ILE A 56 34.87 13.11 17.65
N ASP A 57 35.32 12.34 16.66
CA ASP A 57 34.58 11.31 15.92
C ASP A 57 33.97 10.22 16.83
N GLU A 58 34.81 9.54 17.62
CA GLU A 58 34.35 8.48 18.55
C GLU A 58 33.40 8.99 19.66
N PRO A 59 33.69 10.13 20.33
CA PRO A 59 32.72 10.79 21.22
C PRO A 59 31.39 11.14 20.54
N LEU A 60 31.40 11.60 19.29
CA LEU A 60 30.18 11.90 18.52
C LEU A 60 29.43 10.63 18.15
N ARG A 61 30.12 9.57 17.71
CA ARG A 61 29.54 8.24 17.41
C ARG A 61 28.79 7.70 18.63
N ALA A 62 29.46 7.66 19.78
CA ALA A 62 28.91 7.16 21.03
C ALA A 62 27.82 8.06 21.65
N TYR A 63 27.74 9.34 21.25
CA TYR A 63 26.64 10.25 21.58
C TYR A 63 25.44 10.03 20.66
N ALA A 64 25.66 9.99 19.34
CA ALA A 64 24.62 9.82 18.32
C ALA A 64 23.89 8.47 18.48
N GLU A 65 24.65 7.37 18.64
CA GLU A 65 24.07 6.03 18.87
C GLU A 65 23.19 6.01 20.13
N ARG A 66 23.65 6.64 21.21
CA ARG A 66 22.91 6.74 22.48
C ARG A 66 21.66 7.60 22.36
N GLU A 67 21.70 8.69 21.59
CA GLU A 67 20.56 9.59 21.42
C GLU A 67 19.49 9.01 20.49
N LEU A 68 19.89 8.26 19.45
CA LEU A 68 18.96 7.45 18.64
C LEU A 68 18.27 6.39 19.50
N ASN A 69 19.05 5.57 20.23
CA ASN A 69 18.57 4.53 21.14
C ASN A 69 17.77 5.05 22.36
N ARG A 70 17.76 6.38 22.59
CA ARG A 70 16.96 7.04 23.63
C ARG A 70 15.65 7.65 23.10
N ARG A 71 15.52 7.84 21.78
CA ARG A 71 14.38 8.53 21.15
C ARG A 71 13.49 7.63 20.30
N VAL A 72 14.02 6.53 19.77
CA VAL A 72 13.26 5.62 18.90
C VAL A 72 12.89 4.37 19.69
N GLU A 73 11.63 4.29 20.12
CA GLU A 73 11.14 3.10 20.83
C GLU A 73 10.91 1.92 19.87
N GLY A 74 11.19 0.70 20.34
CA GLY A 74 11.02 -0.55 19.58
C GLY A 74 12.20 -0.92 18.65
N TYR A 75 13.20 -0.05 18.48
CA TYR A 75 14.36 -0.30 17.63
C TYR A 75 15.69 -0.02 18.35
N THR A 76 16.73 -0.76 18.01
CA THR A 76 18.12 -0.48 18.43
C THR A 76 18.98 -0.18 17.21
N PHE A 77 19.73 0.92 17.28
CA PHE A 77 20.69 1.41 16.30
C PHE A 77 22.11 1.09 16.78
N HIS A 78 22.96 0.67 15.84
CA HIS A 78 24.40 0.58 16.04
C HIS A 78 25.12 1.32 14.91
N ILE A 79 26.09 2.17 15.25
CA ILE A 79 26.86 2.97 14.27
C ILE A 79 28.28 2.40 14.20
N GLY A 80 28.70 1.91 13.04
CA GLY A 80 30.05 1.36 12.83
C GLY A 80 31.14 2.42 13.00
N THR A 81 31.08 3.47 12.17
CA THR A 81 31.96 4.65 12.24
C THR A 81 31.15 5.94 12.04
N LEU A 82 31.69 7.06 12.52
CA LEU A 82 31.17 8.41 12.29
C LEU A 82 32.36 9.35 12.06
N ASP A 83 32.50 9.89 10.85
CA ASP A 83 33.59 10.79 10.48
C ASP A 83 33.08 12.24 10.40
N PHE A 84 33.46 13.08 11.35
CA PHE A 84 33.06 14.49 11.40
C PHE A 84 34.00 15.38 10.58
N HIS A 85 33.41 16.32 9.83
CA HIS A 85 34.08 17.18 8.87
C HIS A 85 33.91 18.66 9.29
N PRO A 86 34.79 19.22 10.14
CA PRO A 86 34.53 20.48 10.84
C PRO A 86 34.39 21.71 9.94
N ILE A 87 35.03 21.70 8.77
CA ILE A 87 34.98 22.81 7.80
C ILE A 87 33.63 22.86 7.06
N GLY A 88 33.02 21.69 6.82
CA GLY A 88 31.71 21.57 6.17
C GLY A 88 30.52 21.53 7.13
N LEU A 89 30.77 21.35 8.43
CA LEU A 89 29.77 21.00 9.44
C LEU A 89 28.92 19.79 9.00
N SER A 90 29.60 18.76 8.49
CA SER A 90 28.98 17.50 8.06
C SER A 90 29.54 16.31 8.81
N MET A 91 28.80 15.21 8.82
CA MET A 91 29.18 13.92 9.37
C MET A 91 28.80 12.81 8.39
N ASP A 92 29.70 11.86 8.21
CA ASP A 92 29.43 10.61 7.49
C ASP A 92 29.30 9.49 8.52
N LEU A 93 28.14 8.84 8.59
CA LEU A 93 27.92 7.64 9.40
C LEU A 93 27.97 6.43 8.47
N GLU A 94 28.79 5.43 8.78
CA GLU A 94 28.93 4.23 7.94
C GLU A 94 28.55 2.94 8.69
N ASN A 95 28.00 1.99 7.94
CA ASN A 95 27.55 0.69 8.43
C ASN A 95 26.51 0.79 9.57
N VAL A 96 25.58 1.75 9.49
CA VAL A 96 24.54 1.92 10.51
C VAL A 96 23.55 0.76 10.40
N THR A 97 23.45 -0.03 11.47
CA THR A 97 22.57 -1.20 11.53
C THR A 97 21.39 -0.92 12.45
N VAL A 98 20.18 -1.28 12.02
CA VAL A 98 18.92 -1.10 12.76
C VAL A 98 18.26 -2.45 12.97
N VAL A 99 18.03 -2.83 14.22
CA VAL A 99 17.34 -4.07 14.62
C VAL A 99 16.04 -3.74 15.35
N GLN A 100 14.97 -4.53 15.16
CA GLN A 100 13.76 -4.42 15.98
C GLN A 100 13.99 -5.14 17.31
N THR A 101 13.65 -4.51 18.44
CA THR A 101 14.01 -5.01 19.78
C THR A 101 13.38 -6.39 20.08
N ASP A 102 12.15 -6.63 19.62
CA ASP A 102 11.46 -7.92 19.81
C ASP A 102 11.98 -9.03 18.88
N HIS A 103 12.45 -8.67 17.68
CA HIS A 103 12.85 -9.58 16.60
C HIS A 103 14.13 -9.06 15.91
N PRO A 104 15.30 -9.19 16.56
CA PRO A 104 16.53 -8.53 16.12
C PRO A 104 17.19 -9.16 14.89
N ASP A 105 16.97 -10.46 14.66
CA ASP A 105 17.53 -11.22 13.55
C ASP A 105 16.46 -11.58 12.50
N PRO A 106 16.65 -11.26 11.20
CA PRO A 106 17.71 -10.41 10.65
C PRO A 106 17.51 -8.93 10.99
N PRO A 107 18.57 -8.08 10.92
CA PRO A 107 18.44 -6.64 11.05
C PRO A 107 17.45 -6.07 10.03
N VAL A 108 16.62 -5.13 10.48
CA VAL A 108 15.53 -4.53 9.68
C VAL A 108 16.08 -3.57 8.63
N ALA A 109 17.15 -2.83 8.94
CA ALA A 109 17.83 -1.99 7.97
C ALA A 109 19.36 -1.97 8.18
N GLN A 110 20.09 -1.81 7.09
CA GLN A 110 21.53 -1.57 7.04
C GLN A 110 21.78 -0.39 6.09
N LEU A 111 22.35 0.70 6.60
CA LEU A 111 22.69 1.88 5.81
C LEU A 111 24.20 1.85 5.53
N THR A 112 24.56 1.68 4.26
CA THR A 112 25.98 1.62 3.84
C THR A 112 26.70 2.90 4.24
N LYS A 113 26.15 4.05 3.84
CA LYS A 113 26.62 5.38 4.21
C LYS A 113 25.44 6.35 4.37
N TRP A 114 25.43 7.14 5.44
CA TRP A 114 24.53 8.26 5.66
C TRP A 114 25.35 9.54 5.87
N HIS A 115 25.29 10.44 4.90
CA HIS A 115 25.85 11.78 4.97
C HIS A 115 24.81 12.74 5.53
N ALA A 116 25.16 13.52 6.55
CA ALA A 116 24.35 14.63 7.06
C ALA A 116 25.21 15.91 7.12
N SER A 117 24.69 17.04 6.66
CA SER A 117 25.41 18.32 6.64
C SER A 117 24.56 19.49 7.14
N ILE A 118 25.21 20.53 7.67
CA ILE A 118 24.57 21.74 8.20
C ILE A 118 25.07 22.98 7.46
N HIS A 119 24.15 23.83 7.00
CA HIS A 119 24.48 25.02 6.22
C HIS A 119 25.04 26.13 7.13
N TRP A 120 26.37 26.27 7.19
CA TRP A 120 27.04 27.23 8.08
C TRP A 120 26.59 28.69 7.94
N ARG A 121 26.12 29.09 6.75
CA ARG A 121 25.61 30.46 6.50
C ARG A 121 24.29 30.72 7.22
N GLU A 122 23.42 29.72 7.25
CA GLU A 122 22.11 29.81 7.88
C GLU A 122 22.27 29.89 9.41
N LEU A 123 23.24 29.16 9.97
CA LEU A 123 23.60 29.27 11.40
C LEU A 123 23.96 30.70 11.82
N LEU A 124 24.68 31.46 10.98
CA LEU A 124 25.01 32.87 11.24
C LEU A 124 23.78 33.79 11.21
N SER A 125 22.67 33.36 10.58
CA SER A 125 21.38 34.05 10.60
C SER A 125 20.44 33.58 11.71
N GLY A 126 20.84 32.55 12.48
CA GLY A 126 20.02 31.94 13.54
C GLY A 126 19.11 30.79 13.10
N HIS A 127 19.27 30.28 11.87
CA HIS A 127 18.47 29.17 11.33
C HIS A 127 19.29 27.87 11.24
N LEU A 128 18.69 26.74 11.62
CA LEU A 128 19.32 25.42 11.51
C LEU A 128 18.81 24.71 10.25
N VAL A 129 19.57 24.82 9.16
CA VAL A 129 19.27 24.14 7.88
C VAL A 129 20.22 22.97 7.68
N SER A 130 19.68 21.80 7.33
CA SER A 130 20.46 20.58 7.07
C SER A 130 20.04 19.85 5.79
N ASP A 131 20.99 19.13 5.20
CA ASP A 131 20.75 18.16 4.13
C ASP A 131 21.18 16.75 4.57
N HIS A 132 20.43 15.73 4.12
CA HIS A 132 20.66 14.33 4.45
C HIS A 132 20.66 13.47 3.18
N LEU A 133 21.62 12.56 3.06
CA LEU A 133 21.74 11.63 1.95
C LEU A 133 22.12 10.24 2.47
N ILE A 134 21.29 9.24 2.16
CA ILE A 134 21.55 7.83 2.45
C ILE A 134 21.84 7.12 1.13
N ASP A 135 23.03 6.53 1.01
CA ASP A 135 23.45 5.77 -0.18
C ASP A 135 23.28 4.26 0.06
N ARG A 136 22.56 3.60 -0.85
CA ARG A 136 22.29 2.15 -0.86
C ARG A 136 21.92 1.60 0.52
N PRO A 137 20.79 2.06 1.12
CA PRO A 137 20.21 1.38 2.27
C PRO A 137 19.56 0.07 1.84
N ILE A 138 19.77 -0.96 2.64
CA ILE A 138 19.20 -2.29 2.46
C ILE A 138 18.21 -2.54 3.60
N VAL A 139 16.95 -2.79 3.26
CA VAL A 139 15.85 -2.99 4.22
C VAL A 139 15.32 -4.41 4.09
N HIS A 140 15.18 -5.12 5.21
CA HIS A 140 14.78 -6.52 5.27
C HIS A 140 13.63 -6.69 6.27
N ILE A 141 12.43 -6.95 5.77
CA ILE A 141 11.22 -7.06 6.59
C ILE A 141 10.73 -8.50 6.57
N THR A 142 10.73 -9.16 7.73
CA THR A 142 10.20 -10.52 7.86
C THR A 142 8.76 -10.51 8.39
N ARG A 143 8.03 -11.61 8.13
CA ARG A 143 6.65 -11.75 8.62
C ARG A 143 6.46 -11.58 10.13
N PRO A 144 7.35 -12.08 11.02
CA PRO A 144 7.27 -11.79 12.45
C PRO A 144 7.39 -10.29 12.76
N GLN A 145 8.41 -9.62 12.21
CA GLN A 145 8.65 -8.17 12.41
C GLN A 145 7.42 -7.35 12.00
N ALA A 146 6.90 -7.59 10.79
CA ALA A 146 5.66 -6.96 10.31
C ALA A 146 4.38 -7.41 11.03
N ALA A 147 4.40 -8.53 11.75
CA ALA A 147 3.29 -8.98 12.59
C ALA A 147 3.33 -8.38 14.00
N GLN A 148 4.45 -7.81 14.43
CA GLN A 148 4.54 -7.09 15.71
C GLN A 148 4.01 -5.67 15.56
N GLU A 149 4.48 -4.92 14.56
CA GLU A 149 4.01 -3.57 14.21
C GLU A 149 2.50 -3.45 13.94
N VAL A 150 1.81 -4.57 13.66
CA VAL A 150 0.35 -4.64 13.43
C VAL A 150 -0.45 -5.04 14.68
N LYS A 151 0.21 -5.50 15.76
CA LYS A 151 -0.42 -5.78 17.05
C LYS A 151 -0.30 -4.64 18.04
N ASP A 152 0.83 -3.93 18.00
CA ASP A 152 1.16 -2.92 19.01
C ASP A 152 0.14 -1.77 18.93
N GLU A 153 -0.46 -1.40 20.07
CA GLU A 153 -1.58 -0.44 20.11
C GLU A 153 -1.17 1.01 19.76
N VAL A 154 0.14 1.26 19.59
CA VAL A 154 0.74 2.53 19.21
C VAL A 154 1.23 2.44 17.76
N PRO A 155 0.54 3.11 16.80
CA PRO A 155 0.98 3.20 15.41
C PRO A 155 2.40 3.76 15.27
N VAL A 156 3.09 3.44 14.18
CA VAL A 156 4.45 3.94 13.92
C VAL A 156 4.51 5.47 13.93
N GLU A 157 3.45 6.16 13.49
CA GLU A 157 3.32 7.62 13.62
C GLU A 157 3.50 8.13 15.05
N GLN A 158 3.04 7.37 16.05
CA GLN A 158 2.97 7.75 17.46
C GLN A 158 4.15 7.23 18.30
N ARG A 159 5.14 6.56 17.70
CA ARG A 159 6.36 6.06 18.38
C ARG A 159 7.40 7.16 18.63
N GLY A 160 6.95 8.36 18.98
CA GLY A 160 7.80 9.49 19.39
C GLY A 160 8.69 10.10 18.31
N TRP A 161 8.73 9.60 17.07
CA TRP A 161 9.66 10.10 16.05
C TRP A 161 9.28 11.50 15.54
N GLN A 162 7.99 11.81 15.42
CA GLN A 162 7.53 13.15 15.07
C GLN A 162 7.90 14.11 16.21
N GLU A 163 7.60 13.79 17.46
CA GLU A 163 7.97 14.55 18.66
C GLU A 163 9.50 14.74 18.78
N ALA A 164 10.28 13.70 18.47
CA ALA A 164 11.74 13.72 18.51
C ALA A 164 12.34 14.70 17.49
N VAL A 165 11.74 14.82 16.31
CA VAL A 165 12.11 15.80 15.26
C VAL A 165 11.59 17.20 15.62
N LEU A 166 10.33 17.31 16.04
CA LEU A 166 9.68 18.57 16.44
C LEU A 166 10.38 19.23 17.64
N ALA A 167 10.94 18.45 18.56
CA ALA A 167 11.70 18.95 19.71
C ALA A 167 13.06 19.59 19.35
N ILE A 168 13.52 19.48 18.10
CA ILE A 168 14.74 20.15 17.62
C ILE A 168 14.35 21.53 17.07
N TYR A 169 14.54 22.54 17.92
CA TYR A 169 14.18 23.94 17.69
C TYR A 169 14.93 24.57 16.49
N PRO A 170 14.22 25.36 15.68
CA PRO A 170 13.57 24.90 14.47
C PRO A 170 14.57 24.33 13.45
N LEU A 171 14.56 23.00 13.28
CA LEU A 171 15.23 22.33 12.17
C LEU A 171 14.45 22.54 10.85
N HIS A 172 15.16 22.87 9.78
CA HIS A 172 14.69 22.83 8.39
C HIS A 172 15.57 21.83 7.62
N ILE A 173 14.97 20.76 7.13
CA ILE A 173 15.66 19.84 6.21
C ILE A 173 15.40 20.36 4.79
N ASN A 174 16.43 20.92 4.18
CA ASN A 174 16.34 21.51 2.85
C ASN A 174 16.22 20.41 1.79
N GLU A 175 17.06 19.37 1.86
CA GLU A 175 16.98 18.17 1.01
C GLU A 175 17.27 16.88 1.81
N PHE A 176 16.38 15.90 1.69
CA PHE A 176 16.56 14.53 2.15
C PHE A 176 16.54 13.60 0.92
N ARG A 177 17.57 12.75 0.76
CA ARG A 177 17.66 11.77 -0.33
C ARG A 177 17.96 10.37 0.18
N ILE A 178 17.37 9.39 -0.50
CA ILE A 178 17.83 8.01 -0.56
C ILE A 178 18.20 7.71 -2.02
N ASN A 179 19.38 7.17 -2.25
CA ASN A 179 19.82 6.70 -3.56
C ASN A 179 19.90 5.16 -3.57
N ASP A 180 19.42 4.53 -4.65
CA ASP A 180 19.61 3.10 -4.96
C ASP A 180 19.29 2.13 -3.79
N GLY A 181 18.14 2.35 -3.12
CA GLY A 181 17.69 1.51 -2.01
C GLY A 181 17.14 0.14 -2.44
N ASP A 182 17.37 -0.86 -1.59
CA ASP A 182 16.80 -2.22 -1.65
C ASP A 182 15.79 -2.41 -0.51
N ILE A 183 14.57 -2.87 -0.82
CA ILE A 183 13.58 -3.28 0.17
C ILE A 183 13.10 -4.69 -0.17
N THR A 184 13.38 -5.62 0.74
CA THR A 184 13.07 -7.04 0.61
C THR A 184 12.11 -7.49 1.73
N TYR A 185 10.90 -7.90 1.37
CA TYR A 185 9.91 -8.48 2.30
C TYR A 185 9.81 -10.00 2.17
N ARG A 186 9.83 -10.74 3.29
CA ARG A 186 9.77 -12.21 3.31
C ARG A 186 8.63 -12.74 4.18
N GLU A 187 7.63 -13.32 3.53
CA GLU A 187 6.45 -13.92 4.20
C GLU A 187 6.82 -15.18 5.00
N ASN A 188 7.72 -16.02 4.50
CA ASN A 188 8.27 -17.16 5.21
C ASN A 188 9.62 -17.64 4.61
N ASN A 189 10.30 -18.54 5.31
CA ASN A 189 11.66 -18.98 4.97
C ASN A 189 11.79 -19.77 3.64
N THR A 190 10.68 -20.19 3.01
CA THR A 190 10.70 -20.91 1.73
C THR A 190 10.05 -20.15 0.57
N SER A 191 9.35 -19.04 0.84
CA SER A 191 8.82 -18.14 -0.18
C SER A 191 9.92 -17.34 -0.88
N LYS A 192 9.77 -17.11 -2.19
CA LYS A 192 10.48 -15.99 -2.85
C LYS A 192 10.08 -14.70 -2.12
N PRO A 193 11.02 -13.85 -1.70
CA PRO A 193 10.67 -12.56 -1.14
C PRO A 193 10.06 -11.63 -2.20
N LEU A 194 9.23 -10.69 -1.74
CA LEU A 194 8.84 -9.52 -2.51
C LEU A 194 10.00 -8.53 -2.46
N HIS A 195 10.30 -7.89 -3.59
CA HIS A 195 11.53 -7.13 -3.78
C HIS A 195 11.22 -5.81 -4.49
N ILE A 196 11.75 -4.72 -3.95
CA ILE A 196 11.77 -3.38 -4.55
C ILE A 196 13.24 -2.94 -4.56
N SER A 197 13.74 -2.51 -5.71
CA SER A 197 15.15 -2.14 -5.91
C SER A 197 15.27 -0.82 -6.66
N GLN A 198 16.47 -0.24 -6.71
CA GLN A 198 16.73 1.07 -7.31
C GLN A 198 15.80 2.14 -6.74
N LEU A 199 15.46 2.04 -5.45
CA LEU A 199 14.57 3.00 -4.80
C LEU A 199 15.34 4.31 -4.61
N ASN A 200 14.95 5.30 -5.38
CA ASN A 200 15.42 6.67 -5.26
C ASN A 200 14.28 7.48 -4.65
N PHE A 201 14.52 8.08 -3.49
CA PHE A 201 13.56 8.95 -2.81
C PHE A 201 14.18 10.33 -2.65
N ARG A 202 13.39 11.37 -2.90
CA ARG A 202 13.79 12.76 -2.70
C ARG A 202 12.66 13.51 -2.02
N ALA A 203 12.94 14.13 -0.88
CA ALA A 203 12.07 15.11 -0.26
C ALA A 203 12.82 16.43 -0.03
N GLY A 204 12.16 17.57 -0.18
CA GLY A 204 12.78 18.88 0.04
C GLY A 204 11.85 19.88 0.71
N ASN A 205 12.42 20.89 1.36
CA ASN A 205 11.71 21.92 2.14
C ASN A 205 10.90 21.40 3.35
N ILE A 206 11.37 20.35 4.04
CA ILE A 206 10.70 19.82 5.24
C ILE A 206 10.99 20.75 6.43
N ARG A 207 9.97 21.46 6.94
CA ARG A 207 10.12 22.53 7.92
C ARG A 207 9.36 22.21 9.21
N ASN A 208 10.02 22.37 10.36
CA ASN A 208 9.39 22.33 11.69
C ASN A 208 8.51 23.57 11.95
N ILE A 209 7.40 23.67 11.22
CA ILE A 209 6.34 24.69 11.36
C ILE A 209 4.97 24.02 11.11
N ARG A 210 3.91 24.49 11.76
CA ARG A 210 2.54 24.04 11.45
C ARG A 210 2.06 24.69 10.15
N SER A 211 1.89 23.90 9.09
CA SER A 211 1.31 24.32 7.81
C SER A 211 -0.13 24.81 7.96
N LYS A 212 -0.65 25.53 6.95
CA LYS A 212 -2.08 25.83 6.89
C LYS A 212 -2.88 24.57 6.51
N ALA A 213 -4.20 24.70 6.59
CA ALA A 213 -5.12 23.77 5.98
C ALA A 213 -4.73 23.49 4.52
N ASP A 214 -4.59 22.21 4.18
CA ASP A 214 -4.49 21.71 2.80
C ASP A 214 -3.26 22.27 2.03
N GLU A 215 -2.25 22.74 2.78
CA GLU A 215 -0.95 23.25 2.29
C GLU A 215 0.12 22.18 2.51
N TYR A 216 0.67 21.63 1.43
CA TYR A 216 1.71 20.58 1.45
C TYR A 216 3.06 21.24 1.10
N PRO A 217 3.88 21.68 2.08
CA PRO A 217 5.03 22.54 1.82
C PRO A 217 6.18 21.78 1.13
N SER A 218 6.41 20.53 1.52
CA SER A 218 7.55 19.73 1.06
C SER A 218 7.28 19.15 -0.32
N GLU A 219 8.27 19.13 -1.20
CA GLU A 219 8.20 18.39 -2.48
C GLU A 219 8.69 16.97 -2.25
N VAL A 220 8.07 15.99 -2.92
CA VAL A 220 8.38 14.56 -2.78
C VAL A 220 8.40 13.88 -4.15
N GLN A 221 9.46 13.12 -4.43
CA GLN A 221 9.62 12.31 -5.63
C GLN A 221 10.12 10.92 -5.24
N VAL A 222 9.59 9.87 -5.88
CA VAL A 222 10.04 8.48 -5.71
C VAL A 222 10.07 7.74 -7.04
N ASP A 223 11.21 7.16 -7.39
CA ASP A 223 11.34 6.19 -8.49
C ASP A 223 11.81 4.85 -7.91
N ALA A 224 11.23 3.73 -8.32
CA ALA A 224 11.68 2.39 -7.91
C ALA A 224 11.30 1.28 -8.91
N VAL A 225 12.08 0.20 -8.92
CA VAL A 225 11.76 -1.05 -9.63
C VAL A 225 11.04 -2.00 -8.68
N VAL A 226 9.77 -2.28 -8.95
CA VAL A 226 8.88 -3.12 -8.13
C VAL A 226 8.76 -4.51 -8.73
N PHE A 227 9.02 -5.53 -7.93
CA PHE A 227 8.93 -6.95 -8.30
C PHE A 227 9.78 -7.26 -9.55
N ASP A 228 11.06 -6.88 -9.47
CA ASP A 228 12.15 -7.06 -10.45
C ASP A 228 11.96 -6.46 -11.86
N THR A 229 10.75 -6.03 -12.21
CA THR A 229 10.34 -5.78 -13.60
C THR A 229 9.41 -4.59 -13.78
N GLY A 230 8.54 -4.33 -12.81
CA GLY A 230 7.64 -3.19 -12.85
C GLY A 230 8.34 -1.90 -12.42
N LYS A 231 7.78 -0.75 -12.80
CA LYS A 231 8.27 0.57 -12.38
C LYS A 231 7.21 1.26 -11.55
N LEU A 232 7.63 1.86 -10.44
CA LEU A 232 6.86 2.81 -9.65
C LEU A 232 7.48 4.19 -9.84
N GLN A 233 6.63 5.18 -10.11
CA GLN A 233 6.96 6.60 -10.03
C GLN A 233 5.90 7.31 -9.19
N LEU A 234 6.33 8.23 -8.34
CA LEU A 234 5.46 9.07 -7.51
C LEU A 234 6.02 10.49 -7.53
N ASP A 235 5.22 11.45 -7.97
CA ASP A 235 5.54 12.88 -7.92
C ASP A 235 4.45 13.60 -7.12
N GLY A 236 4.85 14.40 -6.14
CA GLY A 236 3.87 15.05 -5.26
C GLY A 236 4.45 15.99 -4.22
N ARG A 237 3.65 16.26 -3.20
CA ARG A 237 3.98 17.10 -2.06
C ARG A 237 3.51 16.48 -0.75
N ALA A 238 4.19 16.81 0.34
CA ALA A 238 3.86 16.31 1.67
C ALA A 238 3.97 17.38 2.77
N ASP A 239 3.17 17.21 3.82
CA ASP A 239 3.44 17.74 5.14
C ASP A 239 3.80 16.57 6.06
N PHE A 240 5.10 16.37 6.28
CA PHE A 240 5.61 15.30 7.15
C PHE A 240 5.32 15.52 8.64
N LEU A 241 4.88 16.72 9.02
CA LEU A 241 4.76 17.18 10.41
C LEU A 241 3.34 17.68 10.75
N SER A 242 2.34 17.37 9.90
CA SER A 242 0.94 17.59 10.23
C SER A 242 0.45 16.65 11.32
N GLU A 243 -0.40 17.16 12.21
CA GLU A 243 -1.05 16.39 13.29
C GLU A 243 -2.45 15.91 12.83
N PRO A 244 -2.89 14.69 13.19
CA PRO A 244 -2.22 13.69 14.02
C PRO A 244 -1.38 12.67 13.21
N HIS A 245 -1.25 12.86 11.90
CA HIS A 245 -0.42 12.04 11.01
C HIS A 245 0.00 12.88 9.80
N MET A 246 1.06 12.48 9.11
CA MET A 246 1.55 13.15 7.91
C MET A 246 0.47 13.27 6.82
N GLY A 247 0.54 14.37 6.06
CA GLY A 247 -0.27 14.62 4.88
C GLY A 247 0.53 14.40 3.61
N ILE A 248 -0.06 13.76 2.60
CA ILE A 248 0.53 13.59 1.27
C ILE A 248 -0.51 13.86 0.18
N ASN A 249 -0.08 14.50 -0.90
CA ASN A 249 -0.83 14.71 -2.13
C ASN A 249 0.10 14.40 -3.31
N ALA A 250 -0.16 13.33 -4.06
CA ALA A 250 0.76 12.84 -5.09
C ALA A 250 0.04 12.16 -6.27
N ASP A 251 0.60 12.33 -7.46
CA ASP A 251 0.32 11.49 -8.61
C ASP A 251 1.23 10.25 -8.57
N ILE A 252 0.66 9.10 -8.95
CA ILE A 252 1.32 7.78 -8.88
C ILE A 252 1.18 7.11 -10.25
N ASN A 253 2.30 6.67 -10.82
CA ASN A 253 2.36 5.83 -12.02
C ASN A 253 3.01 4.48 -11.67
N LEU A 254 2.41 3.39 -12.14
CA LEU A 254 2.84 2.02 -11.90
C LEU A 254 2.77 1.25 -13.22
N GLU A 255 3.88 0.72 -13.70
CA GLU A 255 3.98 0.08 -15.02
C GLU A 255 4.46 -1.36 -14.90
N ASN A 256 3.81 -2.28 -15.63
CA ASN A 256 4.25 -3.65 -15.89
C ASN A 256 4.67 -4.50 -14.66
N VAL A 257 4.06 -4.28 -13.49
CA VAL A 257 4.34 -5.06 -12.27
C VAL A 257 3.83 -6.50 -12.41
N ASP A 258 4.71 -7.48 -12.25
CA ASP A 258 4.34 -8.90 -12.17
C ASP A 258 3.59 -9.22 -10.87
N ILE A 259 2.28 -9.46 -10.99
CA ILE A 259 1.42 -9.80 -9.84
C ILE A 259 1.39 -11.30 -9.52
N ALA A 260 2.13 -12.15 -10.25
CA ALA A 260 2.41 -13.51 -9.77
C ALA A 260 3.34 -13.49 -8.55
N GLN A 261 4.16 -12.44 -8.39
CA GLN A 261 5.08 -12.31 -7.26
C GLN A 261 4.37 -12.26 -5.90
N VAL A 262 3.14 -11.74 -5.81
CA VAL A 262 2.37 -11.71 -4.55
C VAL A 262 1.73 -13.04 -4.16
N LEU A 263 1.93 -14.12 -4.92
CA LEU A 263 1.42 -15.47 -4.60
C LEU A 263 1.70 -15.93 -3.16
N PRO A 264 2.86 -15.66 -2.51
CA PRO A 264 3.08 -16.01 -1.10
C PRO A 264 2.10 -15.34 -0.11
N LEU A 265 1.62 -14.14 -0.44
CA LEU A 265 0.61 -13.42 0.34
C LEU A 265 -0.80 -13.97 0.07
N THR A 266 -1.10 -14.31 -1.19
CA THR A 266 -2.48 -14.68 -1.59
C THR A 266 -2.77 -16.17 -1.37
N ALA A 267 -1.79 -17.07 -1.52
CA ALA A 267 -1.95 -18.52 -1.34
C ALA A 267 -2.22 -18.98 0.11
N GLN A 268 -2.01 -18.11 1.10
CA GLN A 268 -2.52 -18.34 2.47
C GLN A 268 -4.03 -18.06 2.61
N ARG A 269 -4.62 -17.45 1.58
CA ARG A 269 -6.04 -17.12 1.44
C ARG A 269 -6.63 -17.97 0.30
N GLN A 270 -7.93 -17.84 0.09
CA GLN A 270 -8.66 -18.58 -0.95
C GLN A 270 -8.35 -18.10 -2.38
N VAL A 271 -7.50 -17.08 -2.58
CA VAL A 271 -7.27 -16.45 -3.89
C VAL A 271 -5.85 -16.75 -4.37
N HIS A 272 -5.71 -17.53 -5.44
CA HIS A 272 -4.41 -17.90 -6.00
C HIS A 272 -4.14 -17.08 -7.27
N VAL A 273 -3.25 -16.09 -7.21
CA VAL A 273 -2.79 -15.32 -8.38
C VAL A 273 -1.53 -15.99 -8.92
N THR A 274 -1.58 -16.61 -10.09
CA THR A 274 -0.48 -17.46 -10.61
C THR A 274 0.25 -16.89 -11.82
N GLN A 275 -0.33 -15.88 -12.46
CA GLN A 275 0.20 -15.14 -13.60
C GLN A 275 -0.49 -13.78 -13.62
N GLY A 276 0.16 -12.74 -14.15
CA GLY A 276 -0.49 -11.50 -14.58
C GLY A 276 0.44 -10.29 -14.51
N THR A 277 0.19 -9.26 -15.31
CA THR A 277 0.85 -7.95 -15.17
C THR A 277 -0.16 -6.89 -14.80
N LEU A 278 0.27 -5.94 -13.97
CA LEU A 278 -0.49 -4.79 -13.49
C LEU A 278 0.14 -3.50 -13.99
N SER A 279 -0.67 -2.55 -14.42
CA SER A 279 -0.29 -1.15 -14.59
C SER A 279 -1.42 -0.26 -14.05
N ALA A 280 -1.08 0.83 -13.39
CA ALA A 280 -2.03 1.77 -12.82
C ALA A 280 -1.47 3.20 -12.87
N SER A 281 -2.31 4.18 -13.19
CA SER A 281 -2.01 5.60 -13.00
C SER A 281 -3.14 6.26 -12.23
N GLY A 282 -2.83 7.23 -11.38
CA GLY A 282 -3.82 7.88 -10.55
C GLY A 282 -3.24 8.94 -9.61
N HIS A 283 -4.12 9.46 -8.76
CA HIS A 283 -3.84 10.51 -7.79
C HIS A 283 -4.29 10.07 -6.40
N ALA A 284 -3.46 10.31 -5.40
CA ALA A 284 -3.72 10.00 -4.00
C ALA A 284 -3.50 11.24 -3.12
N GLU A 285 -4.55 11.66 -2.41
CA GLU A 285 -4.46 12.62 -1.31
C GLU A 285 -4.85 11.91 -0.01
N TYR A 286 -4.00 12.01 1.00
CA TYR A 286 -4.26 11.50 2.34
C TYR A 286 -3.85 12.55 3.36
N SER A 287 -4.82 13.12 4.06
CA SER A 287 -4.61 14.12 5.10
C SER A 287 -5.61 13.93 6.26
N PRO A 288 -5.41 14.59 7.41
CA PRO A 288 -6.35 14.56 8.54
C PRO A 288 -7.79 15.06 8.21
N ARG A 289 -7.96 15.69 7.04
CA ARG A 289 -9.21 16.31 6.58
C ARG A 289 -9.85 15.54 5.45
N THR A 290 -9.05 15.09 4.50
CA THR A 290 -9.44 14.64 3.16
C THR A 290 -8.71 13.36 2.79
N GLN A 291 -9.44 12.38 2.26
CA GLN A 291 -8.89 11.14 1.73
C GLN A 291 -9.45 10.93 0.33
N VAL A 292 -8.58 10.99 -0.69
CA VAL A 292 -8.95 10.88 -2.11
C VAL A 292 -8.05 9.85 -2.76
N VAL A 293 -8.63 8.85 -3.40
CA VAL A 293 -7.92 7.88 -4.24
C VAL A 293 -8.63 7.81 -5.58
N LYS A 294 -8.02 8.39 -6.62
CA LYS A 294 -8.53 8.49 -7.98
C LYS A 294 -7.62 7.72 -8.93
N LEU A 295 -7.97 6.48 -9.29
CA LEU A 295 -7.28 5.75 -10.34
C LEU A 295 -7.77 6.25 -11.70
N LYS A 296 -6.93 7.01 -12.39
CA LYS A 296 -7.15 7.51 -13.75
C LYS A 296 -7.20 6.37 -14.77
N SER A 297 -6.33 5.38 -14.58
CA SER A 297 -6.33 4.15 -15.38
C SER A 297 -5.85 2.97 -14.55
N LEU A 298 -6.61 1.88 -14.52
CA LEU A 298 -6.15 0.57 -14.10
C LEU A 298 -6.09 -0.34 -15.33
N THR A 299 -5.05 -1.16 -15.46
CA THR A 299 -4.98 -2.19 -16.52
C THR A 299 -4.28 -3.43 -16.00
N ILE A 300 -4.93 -4.58 -16.14
CA ILE A 300 -4.41 -5.89 -15.73
C ILE A 300 -4.42 -6.81 -16.95
N ARG A 301 -3.29 -7.45 -17.28
CA ARG A 301 -3.17 -8.32 -18.46
C ARG A 301 -2.80 -9.74 -18.07
N ASP A 302 -3.37 -10.70 -18.82
CA ASP A 302 -3.03 -12.12 -18.75
C ASP A 302 -3.13 -12.72 -17.33
N VAL A 303 -3.97 -12.13 -16.46
CA VAL A 303 -4.03 -12.54 -15.05
C VAL A 303 -4.75 -13.87 -14.91
N LYS A 304 -4.20 -14.76 -14.09
CA LYS A 304 -4.80 -16.07 -13.78
C LYS A 304 -5.10 -16.15 -12.30
N VAL A 305 -6.39 -16.11 -11.97
CA VAL A 305 -6.89 -16.12 -10.59
C VAL A 305 -7.80 -17.32 -10.38
N ASP A 306 -7.45 -18.20 -9.44
CA ASP A 306 -8.34 -19.24 -8.92
C ASP A 306 -8.83 -18.88 -7.51
N TYR A 307 -10.15 -18.86 -7.31
CA TYR A 307 -10.77 -18.88 -5.99
C TYR A 307 -10.96 -20.33 -5.54
N VAL A 308 -10.26 -20.76 -4.49
CA VAL A 308 -10.24 -22.15 -4.00
C VAL A 308 -11.12 -22.31 -2.76
N HIS A 309 -12.30 -22.87 -2.96
CA HIS A 309 -13.28 -23.17 -1.91
C HIS A 309 -13.06 -24.58 -1.32
N THR A 310 -13.18 -24.70 0.01
CA THR A 310 -13.11 -25.96 0.75
C THR A 310 -14.14 -26.01 1.88
N ALA A 311 -14.54 -27.20 2.31
CA ALA A 311 -15.44 -27.36 3.45
C ALA A 311 -14.88 -26.77 4.76
N ARG A 312 -13.55 -26.67 4.90
CA ARG A 312 -12.86 -26.06 6.06
C ARG A 312 -12.86 -24.53 6.00
N THR A 313 -12.84 -23.94 4.81
CA THR A 313 -12.74 -22.48 4.62
C THR A 313 -14.10 -21.80 4.59
N ALA A 314 -15.18 -22.51 4.21
CA ALA A 314 -16.54 -21.98 4.08
C ALA A 314 -17.04 -21.06 5.23
N PRO A 315 -16.81 -21.35 6.54
CA PRO A 315 -17.23 -20.45 7.61
C PRO A 315 -16.50 -19.09 7.58
N LYS A 316 -15.18 -19.14 7.32
CA LYS A 316 -14.31 -17.95 7.22
C LYS A 316 -14.58 -17.16 5.94
N GLU A 317 -14.97 -17.82 4.85
CA GLU A 317 -15.41 -17.16 3.61
C GLU A 317 -16.65 -16.30 3.87
N LYS A 318 -17.66 -16.86 4.54
CA LYS A 318 -18.88 -16.13 4.94
C LYS A 318 -18.58 -14.99 5.91
N GLU A 319 -17.70 -15.20 6.89
CA GLU A 319 -17.27 -14.14 7.81
C GLU A 319 -16.56 -13.00 7.06
N THR A 320 -15.63 -13.34 6.16
CA THR A 320 -14.88 -12.36 5.35
C THR A 320 -15.82 -11.55 4.45
N GLY A 321 -16.81 -12.20 3.81
CA GLY A 321 -17.83 -11.51 3.02
C GLY A 321 -18.63 -10.49 3.85
N GLN A 322 -19.04 -10.86 5.07
CA GLN A 322 -19.73 -9.93 5.97
C GLN A 322 -18.83 -8.79 6.49
N GLN A 323 -17.54 -9.03 6.70
CA GLN A 323 -16.58 -7.98 7.06
C GLN A 323 -16.37 -7.00 5.90
N VAL A 324 -16.22 -7.50 4.67
CA VAL A 324 -16.07 -6.69 3.45
C VAL A 324 -17.33 -5.87 3.17
N ALA A 325 -18.53 -6.45 3.31
CA ALA A 325 -19.80 -5.72 3.17
C ALA A 325 -19.88 -4.55 4.17
N ARG A 326 -19.66 -4.80 5.46
CA ARG A 326 -19.65 -3.75 6.50
C ARG A 326 -18.55 -2.70 6.30
N ALA A 327 -17.46 -3.02 5.60
CA ALA A 327 -16.43 -2.06 5.22
C ALA A 327 -16.89 -1.20 4.03
N ALA A 328 -17.53 -1.80 3.02
CA ALA A 328 -18.14 -1.09 1.90
C ALA A 328 -19.24 -0.11 2.37
N ASP A 329 -20.12 -0.55 3.27
CA ASP A 329 -21.18 0.27 3.86
C ASP A 329 -20.64 1.51 4.60
N LYS A 330 -19.46 1.41 5.23
CA LYS A 330 -18.79 2.53 5.92
C LYS A 330 -18.17 3.56 4.99
N VAL A 331 -17.76 3.15 3.78
CA VAL A 331 -17.12 4.05 2.81
C VAL A 331 -18.09 4.59 1.76
N ALA A 332 -19.24 3.94 1.54
CA ALA A 332 -20.29 4.41 0.64
C ALA A 332 -20.79 5.82 1.05
N ASN A 333 -20.70 6.78 0.13
CA ASN A 333 -21.07 8.19 0.35
C ASN A 333 -20.39 8.86 1.58
N HIS A 334 -19.22 8.37 2.01
CA HIS A 334 -18.55 8.88 3.21
C HIS A 334 -17.94 10.28 2.95
N PRO A 335 -18.28 11.33 3.73
CA PRO A 335 -18.06 12.72 3.31
C PRO A 335 -16.59 13.17 3.29
N LYS A 336 -15.67 12.41 3.90
CA LYS A 336 -14.22 12.67 3.85
C LYS A 336 -13.44 11.75 2.90
N LEU A 337 -14.10 10.77 2.29
CA LEU A 337 -13.43 9.70 1.53
C LEU A 337 -14.00 9.59 0.11
N LEU A 338 -13.20 9.94 -0.89
CA LEU A 338 -13.51 9.75 -2.31
C LEU A 338 -12.63 8.63 -2.87
N LEU A 339 -13.26 7.49 -3.19
CA LEU A 339 -12.68 6.42 -3.98
C LEU A 339 -13.25 6.51 -5.40
N ARG A 340 -12.40 6.53 -6.42
CA ARG A 340 -12.82 6.64 -7.82
C ARG A 340 -11.87 5.87 -8.74
N ILE A 341 -12.42 5.23 -9.77
CA ILE A 341 -11.70 4.63 -10.89
C ILE A 341 -12.35 5.20 -12.16
N ASP A 342 -11.61 6.03 -12.91
CA ASP A 342 -12.09 6.62 -14.16
C ASP A 342 -12.22 5.55 -15.25
N GLN A 343 -11.16 4.76 -15.45
CA GLN A 343 -11.15 3.60 -16.33
C GLN A 343 -10.40 2.42 -15.68
N GLY A 344 -10.96 1.22 -15.77
CA GLY A 344 -10.30 -0.03 -15.42
C GLY A 344 -10.44 -1.05 -16.54
N ASN A 345 -9.32 -1.57 -17.03
CA ASN A 345 -9.27 -2.64 -18.03
C ASN A 345 -8.71 -3.92 -17.40
N ILE A 346 -9.27 -5.06 -17.78
CA ILE A 346 -8.68 -6.38 -17.62
C ILE A 346 -8.68 -7.00 -19.01
N GLU A 347 -7.57 -7.57 -19.45
CA GLU A 347 -7.35 -8.02 -20.84
C GLU A 347 -6.86 -9.48 -20.86
N ASN A 348 -7.39 -10.30 -21.79
CA ASN A 348 -6.95 -11.69 -22.04
C ASN A 348 -6.86 -12.62 -20.80
N SER A 349 -7.68 -12.40 -19.78
CA SER A 349 -7.46 -12.97 -18.45
C SER A 349 -8.28 -14.23 -18.16
N GLU A 350 -7.94 -14.96 -17.10
CA GLU A 350 -8.62 -16.20 -16.69
C GLU A 350 -9.02 -16.16 -15.22
N PHE A 351 -10.33 -16.38 -14.98
CA PHE A 351 -10.92 -16.41 -13.65
C PHE A 351 -11.58 -17.76 -13.40
N GLY A 352 -11.17 -18.45 -12.34
CA GLY A 352 -11.69 -19.75 -11.94
C GLY A 352 -12.23 -19.78 -10.51
N PHE A 353 -13.24 -20.63 -10.30
CA PHE A 353 -13.73 -21.05 -9.00
C PHE A 353 -13.52 -22.57 -8.88
N VAL A 354 -12.68 -22.99 -7.94
CA VAL A 354 -12.29 -24.37 -7.68
C VAL A 354 -12.94 -24.86 -6.40
N SER A 355 -13.94 -25.74 -6.51
CA SER A 355 -14.54 -26.40 -5.34
C SER A 355 -13.82 -27.70 -5.04
N LYS A 356 -13.20 -27.77 -3.85
CA LYS A 356 -12.68 -28.99 -3.24
C LYS A 356 -13.58 -29.48 -2.09
N ALA A 357 -14.79 -28.93 -1.97
CA ALA A 357 -15.80 -29.34 -0.99
C ALA A 357 -16.75 -30.43 -1.50
N THR A 358 -16.61 -30.84 -2.77
CA THR A 358 -17.43 -31.85 -3.45
C THR A 358 -16.55 -33.01 -3.95
N ASN A 359 -17.18 -34.15 -4.25
CA ASN A 359 -16.53 -35.31 -4.85
C ASN A 359 -17.29 -35.72 -6.13
N PRO A 360 -16.69 -35.66 -7.33
CA PRO A 360 -15.35 -35.14 -7.60
C PRO A 360 -15.24 -33.63 -7.32
N PRO A 361 -14.04 -33.10 -7.07
CA PRO A 361 -13.81 -31.66 -7.11
C PRO A 361 -14.03 -31.14 -8.54
N TYR A 362 -14.42 -29.87 -8.66
CA TYR A 362 -14.66 -29.23 -9.95
C TYR A 362 -14.05 -27.82 -10.01
N ARG A 363 -13.83 -27.34 -11.24
CA ARG A 363 -13.49 -25.94 -11.53
C ARG A 363 -14.51 -25.38 -12.52
N VAL A 364 -15.13 -24.26 -12.18
CA VAL A 364 -15.92 -23.43 -13.11
C VAL A 364 -15.04 -22.24 -13.48
N PHE A 365 -14.96 -21.85 -14.76
CA PHE A 365 -14.01 -20.82 -15.19
C PHE A 365 -14.47 -20.02 -16.41
N LEU A 366 -13.84 -18.86 -16.58
CA LEU A 366 -13.97 -17.93 -17.70
C LEU A 366 -12.57 -17.64 -18.25
N THR A 367 -12.31 -17.96 -19.52
CA THR A 367 -11.01 -17.76 -20.21
C THR A 367 -11.10 -16.69 -21.29
N GLY A 368 -9.97 -16.04 -21.62
CA GLY A 368 -9.94 -14.97 -22.62
C GLY A 368 -10.84 -13.81 -22.20
N THR A 369 -10.75 -13.44 -20.92
CA THR A 369 -11.66 -12.51 -20.26
C THR A 369 -11.18 -11.09 -20.45
N ASP A 370 -12.02 -10.28 -21.08
CA ASP A 370 -11.84 -8.84 -21.14
C ASP A 370 -12.90 -8.19 -20.24
N ILE A 371 -12.50 -7.29 -19.34
CA ILE A 371 -13.39 -6.52 -18.47
C ILE A 371 -13.07 -5.04 -18.62
N TYR A 372 -14.09 -4.24 -18.91
CA TYR A 372 -14.04 -2.79 -18.99
C TYR A 372 -14.92 -2.19 -17.90
N LEU A 373 -14.32 -1.35 -17.07
CA LEU A 373 -14.92 -0.57 -16.00
C LEU A 373 -14.73 0.92 -16.33
N GLU A 374 -15.78 1.71 -16.18
CA GLU A 374 -15.79 3.14 -16.44
C GLU A 374 -16.55 3.87 -15.32
N ASN A 375 -16.00 5.00 -14.85
CA ASN A 375 -16.63 5.91 -13.89
C ASN A 375 -17.13 5.24 -12.59
N TRP A 376 -16.34 4.35 -11.99
CA TRP A 376 -16.67 3.76 -10.68
C TRP A 376 -16.33 4.72 -9.55
N SER A 377 -17.20 4.83 -8.54
CA SER A 377 -16.92 5.55 -7.30
C SER A 377 -17.76 5.04 -6.13
N ASN A 378 -17.37 5.39 -4.91
CA ASN A 378 -18.18 5.29 -3.70
C ASN A 378 -19.19 6.45 -3.50
N GLN A 379 -19.11 7.53 -4.30
CA GLN A 379 -19.93 8.74 -4.15
C GLN A 379 -21.06 8.85 -5.19
N LEU A 380 -22.27 9.18 -4.73
CA LEU A 380 -23.49 9.37 -5.53
C LEU A 380 -23.39 10.53 -6.55
N THR A 381 -22.57 11.54 -6.23
CA THR A 381 -22.33 12.73 -7.05
C THR A 381 -21.48 12.45 -8.29
N GLU A 382 -20.66 11.40 -8.25
CA GLU A 382 -19.74 11.02 -9.33
C GLU A 382 -20.43 10.29 -10.49
N GLY A 383 -21.74 10.04 -10.36
CA GLY A 383 -22.60 9.53 -11.43
C GLY A 383 -22.79 8.02 -11.40
N THR A 384 -22.84 7.42 -12.59
CA THR A 384 -23.11 5.99 -12.79
C THR A 384 -21.86 5.31 -13.33
N ALA A 385 -21.47 4.20 -12.72
CA ALA A 385 -20.42 3.31 -13.21
C ALA A 385 -20.95 2.41 -14.33
N ILE A 386 -20.13 2.09 -15.32
CA ILE A 386 -20.44 1.14 -16.39
C ILE A 386 -19.47 -0.04 -16.30
N VAL A 387 -20.02 -1.25 -16.43
CA VAL A 387 -19.25 -2.51 -16.49
C VAL A 387 -19.60 -3.22 -17.80
N ARG A 388 -18.58 -3.69 -18.53
CA ARG A 388 -18.74 -4.61 -19.66
C ARG A 388 -17.72 -5.73 -19.52
N LEU A 389 -18.14 -6.98 -19.67
CA LEU A 389 -17.29 -8.17 -19.61
C LEU A 389 -17.55 -9.03 -20.83
N ARG A 390 -16.48 -9.60 -21.39
CA ARG A 390 -16.50 -10.61 -22.45
C ARG A 390 -15.58 -11.77 -22.08
N GLY A 391 -15.83 -12.95 -22.61
CA GLY A 391 -14.93 -14.10 -22.44
C GLY A 391 -15.58 -15.43 -22.83
N MET A 392 -14.91 -16.54 -22.52
CA MET A 392 -15.31 -17.89 -22.87
C MET A 392 -15.59 -18.73 -21.62
N PHE A 393 -16.86 -18.86 -21.23
CA PHE A 393 -17.27 -19.67 -20.09
C PHE A 393 -17.02 -21.15 -20.37
N MET A 394 -16.33 -21.83 -19.44
CA MET A 394 -15.85 -23.21 -19.61
C MET A 394 -15.09 -23.41 -20.94
N GLY A 395 -14.36 -22.38 -21.38
CA GLY A 395 -13.58 -22.36 -22.62
C GLY A 395 -14.38 -22.44 -23.93
N THR A 396 -15.71 -22.45 -23.89
CA THR A 396 -16.55 -22.75 -25.07
C THR A 396 -17.81 -21.89 -25.20
N GLY A 397 -18.39 -21.43 -24.08
CA GLY A 397 -19.57 -20.57 -24.09
C GLY A 397 -19.20 -19.12 -24.30
N ALA A 398 -19.59 -18.51 -25.41
CA ALA A 398 -19.35 -17.10 -25.66
C ALA A 398 -20.16 -16.26 -24.65
N THR A 399 -19.46 -15.55 -23.78
CA THR A 399 -20.03 -14.81 -22.65
C THR A 399 -19.95 -13.31 -22.90
N GLN A 400 -21.04 -12.62 -22.60
CA GLN A 400 -21.10 -11.17 -22.49
C GLN A 400 -21.91 -10.80 -21.24
N VAL A 401 -21.41 -9.87 -20.44
CA VAL A 401 -22.15 -9.22 -19.37
C VAL A 401 -22.01 -7.71 -19.53
N ASP A 402 -23.12 -6.98 -19.50
CA ASP A 402 -23.14 -5.52 -19.49
C ASP A 402 -23.93 -5.06 -18.27
N GLY A 403 -23.48 -4.00 -17.60
CA GLY A 403 -24.17 -3.48 -16.42
C GLY A 403 -23.88 -2.02 -16.15
N THR A 404 -24.76 -1.40 -15.37
CA THR A 404 -24.61 -0.05 -14.84
C THR A 404 -24.86 -0.07 -13.34
N PHE A 405 -24.11 0.70 -12.55
CA PHE A 405 -24.23 0.75 -11.10
C PHE A 405 -24.14 2.18 -10.59
N ARG A 406 -25.00 2.55 -9.63
CA ARG A 406 -24.95 3.86 -8.97
C ARG A 406 -24.97 3.69 -7.44
N PRO A 407 -24.00 4.23 -6.69
CA PRO A 407 -23.98 4.15 -5.23
C PRO A 407 -25.03 5.09 -4.63
N GLU A 408 -26.03 4.54 -3.94
CA GLU A 408 -27.16 5.27 -3.36
C GLU A 408 -27.23 5.05 -1.83
N THR A 409 -27.84 5.97 -1.09
CA THR A 409 -27.82 5.96 0.39
C THR A 409 -28.83 5.01 1.06
N LYS A 410 -29.55 4.17 0.30
CA LYS A 410 -30.57 3.23 0.81
C LYS A 410 -30.50 1.86 0.15
N SER A 411 -30.39 1.83 -1.18
CA SER A 411 -30.24 0.64 -2.01
C SER A 411 -29.67 1.10 -3.36
N PRO A 412 -28.58 0.52 -3.88
CA PRO A 412 -27.99 0.98 -5.14
C PRO A 412 -28.94 0.75 -6.32
N ASP A 413 -29.10 1.77 -7.16
CA ASP A 413 -29.78 1.65 -8.46
C ASP A 413 -28.77 1.01 -9.43
N PHE A 414 -29.11 -0.15 -10.01
CA PHE A 414 -28.22 -0.84 -10.95
C PHE A 414 -28.98 -1.68 -12.00
N THR A 415 -28.32 -1.94 -13.13
CA THR A 415 -28.80 -2.87 -14.17
C THR A 415 -27.72 -3.88 -14.52
N LEU A 416 -28.12 -5.09 -14.93
CA LEU A 416 -27.25 -6.18 -15.32
C LEU A 416 -27.94 -7.01 -16.41
N GLY A 417 -27.33 -7.10 -17.60
CA GLY A 417 -27.66 -8.06 -18.63
C GLY A 417 -26.53 -9.08 -18.79
N ALA A 418 -26.84 -10.37 -18.74
CA ALA A 418 -25.86 -11.45 -18.84
C ALA A 418 -26.29 -12.49 -19.89
N ARG A 419 -25.32 -12.91 -20.72
CA ARG A 419 -25.52 -13.88 -21.80
C ARG A 419 -24.35 -14.85 -21.85
N ILE A 420 -24.64 -16.15 -21.86
CA ILE A 420 -23.69 -17.22 -22.13
C ILE A 420 -24.26 -18.04 -23.30
N TRP A 421 -23.51 -18.19 -24.38
CA TRP A 421 -24.01 -18.79 -25.63
C TRP A 421 -23.18 -19.99 -26.09
N LYS A 422 -23.86 -21.12 -26.29
CA LYS A 422 -23.32 -22.39 -26.82
C LYS A 422 -22.15 -23.02 -26.05
N THR A 423 -22.14 -22.95 -24.72
CA THR A 423 -21.21 -23.73 -23.88
C THR A 423 -21.34 -25.21 -24.17
N GLN A 424 -20.25 -25.93 -24.45
CA GLN A 424 -20.30 -27.38 -24.64
C GLN A 424 -20.55 -28.05 -23.29
N VAL A 425 -21.67 -28.76 -23.12
CA VAL A 425 -22.06 -29.31 -21.80
C VAL A 425 -21.02 -30.31 -21.28
N LYS A 426 -20.31 -31.02 -22.16
CA LYS A 426 -19.20 -31.92 -21.83
C LYS A 426 -18.08 -31.26 -21.00
N SER A 427 -17.83 -29.95 -21.19
CA SER A 427 -16.85 -29.18 -20.40
C SER A 427 -17.26 -29.07 -18.92
N MET A 428 -18.56 -29.22 -18.62
CA MET A 428 -19.14 -29.09 -17.29
C MET A 428 -19.23 -30.43 -16.54
N ASN A 429 -18.80 -31.56 -17.13
CA ASN A 429 -19.06 -32.90 -16.58
C ASN A 429 -18.59 -33.10 -15.12
N ASN A 430 -17.49 -32.49 -14.67
CA ASN A 430 -17.09 -32.60 -13.25
C ASN A 430 -18.07 -31.88 -12.30
N LEU A 431 -18.62 -30.73 -12.69
CA LEU A 431 -19.69 -30.04 -11.97
C LEU A 431 -20.99 -30.86 -11.99
N LEU A 432 -21.33 -31.44 -13.15
CA LEU A 432 -22.55 -32.24 -13.31
C LEU A 432 -22.51 -33.55 -12.51
N ARG A 433 -21.35 -34.19 -12.44
CA ARG A 433 -21.10 -35.36 -11.59
C ARG A 433 -21.22 -34.99 -10.11
N ALA A 434 -20.60 -33.88 -9.69
CA ALA A 434 -20.59 -33.42 -8.30
C ALA A 434 -21.99 -33.11 -7.70
N TYR A 435 -22.94 -32.59 -8.51
CA TYR A 435 -24.28 -32.22 -8.03
C TYR A 435 -25.41 -33.18 -8.47
N GLY A 436 -25.12 -34.22 -9.23
CA GLY A 436 -26.14 -35.23 -9.52
C GLY A 436 -25.74 -36.42 -10.36
N GLY A 437 -24.45 -36.76 -10.45
CA GLY A 437 -24.00 -38.05 -10.99
C GLY A 437 -24.22 -38.27 -12.49
N VAL A 438 -24.32 -37.20 -13.29
CA VAL A 438 -24.52 -37.32 -14.75
C VAL A 438 -23.29 -36.84 -15.52
N ASP A 439 -22.80 -37.68 -16.43
CA ASP A 439 -21.81 -37.35 -17.45
C ASP A 439 -22.49 -37.14 -18.81
N MET A 440 -22.18 -36.04 -19.49
CA MET A 440 -22.76 -35.70 -20.80
C MET A 440 -21.80 -36.00 -21.95
N ALA A 441 -22.33 -36.62 -22.99
CA ALA A 441 -21.62 -37.00 -24.21
C ALA A 441 -21.66 -35.89 -25.29
N SER A 442 -22.81 -35.23 -25.44
CA SER A 442 -23.03 -34.12 -26.37
C SER A 442 -24.00 -33.08 -25.82
N GLY A 443 -24.09 -31.95 -26.52
CA GLY A 443 -25.08 -30.90 -26.29
C GLY A 443 -24.47 -29.55 -25.93
N VAL A 444 -25.30 -28.52 -26.00
CA VAL A 444 -24.95 -27.14 -25.62
C VAL A 444 -25.86 -26.59 -24.53
N PHE A 445 -25.26 -25.84 -23.62
CA PHE A 445 -25.92 -25.00 -22.63
C PHE A 445 -25.88 -23.54 -23.09
N SER A 446 -26.85 -22.75 -22.69
CA SER A 446 -26.85 -21.28 -22.82
C SER A 446 -27.65 -20.67 -21.68
N LEU A 447 -27.32 -19.43 -21.33
CA LEU A 447 -27.96 -18.68 -20.25
C LEU A 447 -28.25 -17.26 -20.74
N PHE A 448 -29.46 -16.78 -20.47
CA PHE A 448 -29.85 -15.40 -20.67
C PHE A 448 -30.44 -14.90 -19.35
N ALA A 449 -29.94 -13.79 -18.83
CA ALA A 449 -30.47 -13.17 -17.63
C ALA A 449 -30.47 -11.65 -17.78
N GLU A 450 -31.50 -11.01 -17.25
CA GLU A 450 -31.58 -9.56 -17.10
C GLU A 450 -32.06 -9.27 -15.68
N MET A 451 -31.48 -8.28 -15.03
CA MET A 451 -31.81 -7.87 -13.68
C MET A 451 -31.63 -6.36 -13.53
N LYS A 452 -32.54 -5.75 -12.80
CA LYS A 452 -32.61 -4.32 -12.54
C LYS A 452 -33.05 -4.13 -11.10
N VAL A 453 -32.29 -3.34 -10.36
CA VAL A 453 -32.66 -2.90 -9.01
C VAL A 453 -32.89 -1.41 -9.05
N LYS A 454 -34.05 -0.99 -8.56
CA LYS A 454 -34.42 0.43 -8.49
C LYS A 454 -35.31 0.71 -7.28
N ASN A 455 -35.01 1.76 -6.53
CA ASN A 455 -35.80 2.18 -5.35
C ASN A 455 -36.05 1.06 -4.32
N GLY A 456 -35.16 0.06 -4.21
CA GLY A 456 -35.35 -1.10 -3.31
C GLY A 456 -36.29 -2.18 -3.83
N ALA A 457 -36.72 -2.13 -5.10
CA ALA A 457 -37.41 -3.22 -5.80
C ALA A 457 -36.47 -3.88 -6.82
N ILE A 458 -36.63 -5.19 -7.00
CA ILE A 458 -35.84 -6.03 -7.92
C ILE A 458 -36.77 -6.56 -9.01
N GLU A 459 -36.40 -6.34 -10.26
CA GLU A 459 -37.09 -6.80 -11.47
C GLU A 459 -36.11 -7.53 -12.40
N GLY A 460 -36.52 -8.60 -13.06
CA GLY A 460 -35.67 -9.29 -14.02
C GLY A 460 -36.18 -10.67 -14.43
N TYR A 461 -35.32 -11.45 -15.07
CA TYR A 461 -35.53 -12.86 -15.37
C TYR A 461 -34.22 -13.64 -15.50
N ILE A 462 -34.31 -14.95 -15.40
CA ILE A 462 -33.26 -15.89 -15.80
C ILE A 462 -33.85 -17.02 -16.65
N LYS A 463 -33.15 -17.34 -17.74
CA LYS A 463 -33.58 -18.28 -18.78
C LYS A 463 -32.41 -19.19 -19.18
N PRO A 464 -32.19 -20.31 -18.45
CA PRO A 464 -31.31 -21.38 -18.86
C PRO A 464 -31.90 -22.14 -20.07
N LEU A 465 -31.01 -22.62 -20.94
CA LEU A 465 -31.35 -23.33 -22.17
C LEU A 465 -30.42 -24.52 -22.34
N PHE A 466 -30.96 -25.65 -22.74
CA PHE A 466 -30.21 -26.84 -23.11
C PHE A 466 -30.69 -27.37 -24.47
N LYS A 467 -29.76 -27.72 -25.35
CA LYS A 467 -30.05 -28.23 -26.69
C LYS A 467 -29.12 -29.39 -27.07
N ASP A 468 -29.67 -30.37 -27.79
CA ASP A 468 -28.95 -31.53 -28.34
C ASP A 468 -28.16 -32.35 -27.29
N VAL A 469 -28.64 -32.31 -26.04
CA VAL A 469 -27.99 -32.95 -24.89
C VAL A 469 -28.22 -34.45 -24.90
N LYS A 470 -27.13 -35.20 -24.69
CA LYS A 470 -27.14 -36.66 -24.52
C LYS A 470 -26.26 -37.01 -23.32
N ALA A 471 -26.80 -37.76 -22.36
CA ALA A 471 -26.01 -38.37 -21.31
C ALA A 471 -25.27 -39.63 -21.83
N TYR A 472 -24.24 -40.06 -21.10
CA TYR A 472 -23.76 -41.45 -21.20
C TYR A 472 -24.75 -42.39 -20.50
N ASP A 473 -24.67 -43.69 -20.82
CA ASP A 473 -25.72 -44.68 -20.50
C ASP A 473 -25.90 -44.84 -18.96
N PRO A 474 -27.12 -44.71 -18.38
CA PRO A 474 -27.33 -44.66 -16.91
C PRO A 474 -27.13 -45.99 -16.15
N ALA A 475 -26.34 -46.92 -16.67
CA ALA A 475 -26.33 -48.33 -16.30
C ALA A 475 -25.49 -48.71 -15.06
N GLN A 476 -24.93 -47.75 -14.30
CA GLN A 476 -24.22 -48.01 -13.05
C GLN A 476 -24.67 -47.10 -11.89
N ASP A 477 -25.13 -47.79 -10.85
CA ASP A 477 -25.34 -47.41 -9.44
C ASP A 477 -25.90 -46.03 -9.02
N SER A 478 -27.13 -46.11 -8.52
CA SER A 478 -27.51 -45.76 -7.14
C SER A 478 -27.53 -44.29 -6.65
N ASP A 479 -28.72 -43.96 -6.15
CA ASP A 479 -29.14 -42.80 -5.34
C ASP A 479 -29.29 -41.39 -5.99
N LYS A 480 -29.95 -40.51 -5.22
CA LYS A 480 -30.84 -39.45 -5.75
C LYS A 480 -30.14 -38.10 -5.99
N GLY A 481 -29.43 -37.99 -7.11
CA GLY A 481 -28.86 -36.70 -7.59
C GLY A 481 -29.89 -35.65 -8.03
N LEU A 482 -29.61 -34.36 -7.79
CA LEU A 482 -30.46 -33.23 -8.20
C LEU A 482 -30.53 -33.13 -9.74
N LEU A 483 -29.38 -33.20 -10.41
CA LEU A 483 -29.28 -33.11 -11.86
C LEU A 483 -29.89 -34.32 -12.61
N LYS A 484 -30.03 -35.48 -11.96
CA LYS A 484 -30.78 -36.61 -12.53
C LYS A 484 -32.27 -36.29 -12.66
N LYS A 485 -32.87 -35.67 -11.64
CA LYS A 485 -34.27 -35.16 -11.72
C LYS A 485 -34.42 -34.04 -12.76
N ILE A 486 -33.37 -33.24 -12.97
CA ILE A 486 -33.33 -32.23 -14.04
C ILE A 486 -33.37 -32.94 -15.40
N TYR A 487 -32.49 -33.91 -15.65
CA TYR A 487 -32.47 -34.70 -16.88
C TYR A 487 -33.82 -35.41 -17.15
N GLU A 488 -34.39 -36.06 -16.14
CA GLU A 488 -35.71 -36.71 -16.19
C GLU A 488 -36.85 -35.72 -16.49
N LYS A 489 -36.89 -34.55 -15.83
CA LYS A 489 -37.86 -33.49 -16.15
C LYS A 489 -37.64 -32.91 -17.54
N MET A 490 -36.40 -32.68 -17.97
CA MET A 490 -36.07 -32.08 -19.27
C MET A 490 -36.48 -33.00 -20.43
N ILE A 491 -36.30 -34.32 -20.31
CA ILE A 491 -36.82 -35.30 -21.28
C ILE A 491 -38.35 -35.28 -21.32
N ASN A 492 -39.01 -35.26 -20.15
CA ASN A 492 -40.47 -35.23 -20.09
C ASN A 492 -41.04 -33.92 -20.68
N VAL A 493 -40.46 -32.75 -20.37
CA VAL A 493 -40.84 -31.45 -20.95
C VAL A 493 -40.56 -31.42 -22.45
N ALA A 494 -39.42 -31.96 -22.91
CA ALA A 494 -39.16 -32.11 -24.34
C ALA A 494 -40.27 -32.93 -25.03
N SER A 495 -40.70 -34.05 -24.45
CA SER A 495 -41.77 -34.90 -25.01
C SER A 495 -43.14 -34.20 -25.10
N VAL A 496 -43.37 -33.14 -24.33
CA VAL A 496 -44.58 -32.31 -24.39
C VAL A 496 -44.42 -31.17 -25.40
N VAL A 497 -43.28 -30.46 -25.40
CA VAL A 497 -43.03 -29.31 -26.30
C VAL A 497 -42.77 -29.75 -27.75
N LEU A 498 -42.12 -30.89 -27.96
CA LEU A 498 -41.87 -31.48 -29.29
C LEU A 498 -43.16 -31.87 -30.03
N LYS A 499 -44.31 -31.99 -29.34
CA LYS A 499 -45.59 -32.30 -29.98
C LYS A 499 -46.18 -31.15 -30.79
N ASN A 500 -45.69 -29.91 -30.66
CA ASN A 500 -46.17 -28.80 -31.50
C ASN A 500 -45.22 -27.59 -31.70
N THR A 501 -43.90 -27.72 -31.52
CA THR A 501 -42.95 -26.59 -31.72
C THR A 501 -41.68 -26.99 -32.52
N PRO A 502 -41.40 -26.44 -33.72
CA PRO A 502 -40.39 -26.98 -34.65
C PRO A 502 -38.89 -26.84 -34.31
N ARG A 503 -38.48 -26.54 -33.06
CA ARG A 503 -37.08 -26.14 -32.75
C ARG A 503 -36.29 -26.98 -31.76
N GLY A 504 -36.92 -27.94 -31.06
CA GLY A 504 -36.22 -28.91 -30.20
C GLY A 504 -35.44 -28.30 -29.02
N GLU A 505 -35.85 -27.12 -28.55
CA GLU A 505 -35.22 -26.39 -27.45
C GLU A 505 -36.10 -26.50 -26.20
N VAL A 506 -35.52 -26.94 -25.07
CA VAL A 506 -36.21 -26.89 -23.77
C VAL A 506 -35.83 -25.58 -23.09
N ALA A 507 -36.85 -24.76 -22.82
CA ALA A 507 -36.67 -23.38 -22.42
C ALA A 507 -37.67 -22.99 -21.32
N THR A 508 -37.16 -22.83 -20.10
CA THR A 508 -37.90 -22.29 -18.95
C THR A 508 -37.36 -20.91 -18.60
N LYS A 509 -38.26 -20.03 -18.16
CA LYS A 509 -37.96 -18.69 -17.65
C LYS A 509 -38.45 -18.65 -16.21
N ALA A 510 -37.59 -18.23 -15.28
CA ALA A 510 -38.02 -17.77 -13.96
C ALA A 510 -37.90 -16.24 -13.93
N ASP A 511 -38.85 -15.58 -13.26
CA ASP A 511 -38.86 -14.13 -13.10
C ASP A 511 -38.21 -13.74 -11.77
N LEU A 512 -37.32 -12.76 -11.82
CA LEU A 512 -36.65 -12.20 -10.64
C LEU A 512 -37.54 -11.06 -10.12
N ALA A 513 -38.30 -11.32 -9.07
CA ALA A 513 -39.20 -10.33 -8.46
C ALA A 513 -39.13 -10.39 -6.94
N GLY A 514 -38.87 -9.24 -6.30
CA GLY A 514 -38.90 -9.13 -4.84
C GLY A 514 -38.46 -7.76 -4.30
N PRO A 515 -38.76 -7.46 -3.03
CA PRO A 515 -38.15 -6.34 -2.32
C PRO A 515 -36.67 -6.63 -1.99
N VAL A 516 -35.87 -5.57 -1.84
CA VAL A 516 -34.53 -5.65 -1.21
C VAL A 516 -34.72 -5.84 0.30
N GLU A 517 -34.94 -7.09 0.71
CA GLU A 517 -35.29 -7.44 2.09
C GLU A 517 -34.08 -7.49 3.03
N ASN A 518 -34.18 -6.78 4.16
CA ASN A 518 -33.22 -6.71 5.27
C ASN A 518 -31.93 -5.88 5.00
N PRO A 519 -31.86 -4.61 5.44
CA PRO A 519 -30.72 -3.69 5.20
C PRO A 519 -29.46 -4.01 6.06
N LYS A 520 -29.28 -5.27 6.44
CA LYS A 520 -28.06 -5.82 7.06
C LYS A 520 -27.45 -6.97 6.26
N ALA A 521 -28.10 -7.39 5.17
CA ALA A 521 -27.52 -8.29 4.17
C ALA A 521 -26.74 -7.47 3.14
N SER A 522 -25.62 -8.02 2.65
CA SER A 522 -24.92 -7.41 1.51
C SER A 522 -25.84 -7.39 0.29
N THR A 523 -25.86 -6.28 -0.45
CA THR A 523 -26.61 -6.23 -1.73
C THR A 523 -26.13 -7.31 -2.70
N TRP A 524 -24.84 -7.65 -2.65
CA TRP A 524 -24.27 -8.74 -3.45
C TRP A 524 -24.78 -10.12 -3.01
N ASP A 525 -24.86 -10.39 -1.70
CA ASP A 525 -25.38 -11.67 -1.19
C ASP A 525 -26.85 -11.87 -1.59
N MET A 526 -27.66 -10.80 -1.55
CA MET A 526 -29.05 -10.82 -2.01
C MET A 526 -29.15 -11.13 -3.50
N VAL A 527 -28.34 -10.46 -4.33
CA VAL A 527 -28.27 -10.69 -5.78
C VAL A 527 -27.89 -12.14 -6.11
N VAL A 528 -26.83 -12.67 -5.49
CA VAL A 528 -26.40 -14.05 -5.71
C VAL A 528 -27.48 -15.04 -5.29
N THR A 529 -28.11 -14.82 -4.12
CA THR A 529 -29.19 -15.69 -3.61
C THR A 529 -30.42 -15.69 -4.53
N LEU A 530 -30.78 -14.55 -5.12
CA LEU A 530 -31.91 -14.44 -6.05
C LEU A 530 -31.61 -15.10 -7.39
N ILE A 531 -30.41 -14.90 -7.95
CA ILE A 531 -29.94 -15.59 -9.16
C ILE A 531 -29.91 -17.11 -8.93
N GLU A 532 -29.41 -17.57 -7.78
CA GLU A 532 -29.37 -19.00 -7.42
C GLU A 532 -30.78 -19.59 -7.33
N ASN A 533 -31.69 -18.97 -6.57
CA ASN A 533 -33.07 -19.43 -6.43
C ASN A 533 -33.81 -19.48 -7.79
N ALA A 534 -33.76 -18.40 -8.57
CA ALA A 534 -34.45 -18.33 -9.85
C ALA A 534 -33.81 -19.26 -10.91
N PHE A 535 -32.50 -19.50 -10.85
CA PHE A 535 -31.85 -20.53 -11.67
C PHE A 535 -32.40 -21.92 -11.31
N PHE A 536 -32.46 -22.27 -10.02
CA PHE A 536 -33.02 -23.56 -9.60
C PHE A 536 -34.51 -23.68 -9.93
N GLU A 537 -35.31 -22.62 -9.81
CA GLU A 537 -36.72 -22.63 -10.22
C GLU A 537 -36.88 -22.83 -11.74
N ALA A 538 -36.11 -22.12 -12.56
CA ALA A 538 -36.15 -22.28 -14.01
C ALA A 538 -35.72 -23.69 -14.44
N VAL A 539 -34.72 -24.28 -13.78
CA VAL A 539 -34.25 -25.64 -14.11
C VAL A 539 -35.13 -26.73 -13.47
N LEU A 540 -35.85 -26.43 -12.37
CA LEU A 540 -36.77 -27.34 -11.67
C LEU A 540 -38.08 -26.65 -11.24
N PRO A 541 -39.05 -26.44 -12.16
CA PRO A 541 -40.37 -25.92 -11.79
C PRO A 541 -41.02 -26.75 -10.68
N GLY A 542 -41.47 -26.09 -9.61
CA GLY A 542 -42.06 -26.73 -8.42
C GLY A 542 -41.07 -27.30 -7.40
N PHE A 543 -39.80 -26.86 -7.39
CA PHE A 543 -38.85 -27.19 -6.32
C PHE A 543 -38.85 -26.09 -5.24
N GLU A 544 -39.94 -25.97 -4.48
CA GLU A 544 -39.96 -25.07 -3.32
C GLU A 544 -38.84 -25.43 -2.34
N ALA A 545 -38.07 -24.42 -1.93
CA ALA A 545 -36.90 -24.64 -1.10
C ALA A 545 -37.28 -25.12 0.31
N SER A 546 -36.92 -26.37 0.63
CA SER A 546 -36.93 -26.95 1.99
C SER A 546 -35.95 -26.25 2.97
N GLY A 547 -35.41 -25.08 2.59
CA GLY A 547 -34.54 -24.22 3.39
C GLY A 547 -35.27 -23.26 4.33
N LYS A 548 -36.61 -23.17 4.30
CA LYS A 548 -37.41 -22.38 5.27
C LYS A 548 -37.42 -23.00 6.67
N LYS A 549 -36.26 -23.04 7.33
CA LYS A 549 -36.19 -22.98 8.80
C LYS A 549 -36.63 -21.58 9.23
N THR A 550 -37.92 -21.44 9.54
CA THR A 550 -38.49 -20.24 10.15
C THR A 550 -37.90 -20.03 11.55
N SER A 551 -36.77 -19.33 11.61
CA SER A 551 -36.29 -18.69 12.83
C SER A 551 -37.19 -17.48 13.13
N ARG A 552 -38.31 -17.74 13.82
CA ARG A 552 -38.97 -16.69 14.59
C ARG A 552 -38.05 -16.30 15.75
N LEU A 553 -37.53 -15.07 15.72
CA LEU A 553 -37.24 -14.21 16.87
C LEU A 553 -37.06 -12.78 16.37
#